data_AF-A0A3M8H1G5-F1
#
_entry.id   AF-A0A3M8H1G5-F1
#
_cell.length_a   1.000
_cell.length_b   1.000
_cell.length_c   1.000
_cell.angle_alpha   90.00
_cell.angle_beta   90.00
_cell.angle_gamma   90.00
#
_symmetry.space_group_name_H-M   'P 1'
#
loop_
_entity.id
_entity.type
_entity.pdbx_description
1 polymer ?
#
loop_
_entity_poly.entity_id
_entity_poly.type
_entity_poly.pdbx_seq_one_letter_code
_entity_poly.pdbx_strand_id
1 'polypeptide(L)'
;MNVNEFQEWVKVYYEKRGWSELDIFIRIGFLAEETGEVARAIRTLEIGRDRPDESNGTLERQKQELTEELGDVLGNLIVIANKYDISLEDVFQSHRDKLDKRYKLLK
;
A
#
# COMPACT_ATOMS: atom_id res chain seq x y z
N MET A 1 -2.21 -16.45 -2.61
CA MET A 1 -2.21 -15.98 -1.21
C MET A 1 -3.46 -15.14 -1.01
N ASN A 2 -4.28 -15.46 -0.01
CA ASN A 2 -5.40 -14.61 0.39
C ASN A 2 -4.93 -13.48 1.31
N VAL A 3 -5.81 -12.54 1.64
CA VAL A 3 -5.42 -11.35 2.40
C VAL A 3 -4.98 -11.66 3.83
N ASN A 4 -5.58 -12.67 4.47
CA ASN A 4 -5.23 -13.09 5.83
C ASN A 4 -3.90 -13.83 5.84
N GLU A 5 -3.64 -14.68 4.84
CA GLU A 5 -2.33 -15.33 4.63
C GLU A 5 -1.23 -14.28 4.41
N PHE A 6 -1.54 -13.21 3.66
CA PHE A 6 -0.58 -12.15 3.41
C PHE A 6 -0.30 -11.32 4.67
N GLN A 7 -1.34 -10.97 5.44
CA GLN A 7 -1.19 -10.26 6.70
C GLN A 7 -0.30 -11.02 7.69
N GLU A 8 -0.50 -12.33 7.81
CA GLU A 8 0.32 -13.20 8.66
C GLU A 8 1.75 -13.34 8.12
N TRP A 9 1.92 -13.47 6.80
CA TRP A 9 3.24 -13.50 6.19
C TRP A 9 4.03 -12.22 6.49
N VAL A 10 3.40 -11.04 6.35
CA VAL A 10 4.02 -9.75 6.67
C VAL A 10 4.39 -9.69 8.15
N LYS A 11 3.50 -10.11 9.04
CA LYS A 11 3.77 -10.17 10.48
C LYS A 11 5.04 -10.97 10.78
N VAL A 12 5.08 -12.22 10.35
CA VAL A 12 6.23 -13.13 10.58
C VAL A 12 7.51 -12.60 9.92
N TYR A 13 7.41 -12.08 8.70
CA TYR A 13 8.57 -11.59 7.97
C TYR A 13 9.17 -10.34 8.62
N TYR A 14 8.34 -9.40 9.06
CA TYR A 14 8.77 -8.14 9.68
C TYR A 14 9.23 -8.34 11.12
N GLU A 15 8.61 -9.23 11.89
CA GLU A 15 9.07 -9.60 13.23
C GLU A 15 10.48 -10.19 13.19
N LYS A 16 10.77 -11.09 12.26
CA LYS A 16 12.12 -11.67 12.08
C LYS A 16 13.21 -10.64 11.78
N ARG A 17 12.84 -9.46 11.30
CA ARG A 17 13.76 -8.36 10.95
C ARG A 17 13.81 -7.27 12.02
N GLY A 18 13.07 -7.41 13.13
CA GLY A 18 12.91 -6.35 14.15
C GLY A 18 12.15 -5.13 13.65
N TRP A 19 11.50 -5.24 12.48
CA TRP A 19 10.83 -4.13 11.84
C TRP A 19 9.51 -3.79 12.54
N SER A 20 8.80 -4.79 13.08
CA SER A 20 7.58 -4.56 13.86
C SER A 20 7.79 -3.68 15.11
N GLU A 21 9.03 -3.58 15.60
CA GLU A 21 9.41 -2.79 16.78
C GLU A 21 9.61 -1.30 16.47
N LEU A 22 9.69 -0.91 15.19
CA LEU A 22 9.84 0.50 14.84
C LEU A 22 8.68 1.34 15.37
N ASP A 23 9.05 2.55 15.80
CA ASP A 23 8.10 3.55 16.29
C ASP A 23 7.04 3.86 15.22
N ILE A 24 5.80 4.10 15.65
CA ILE A 24 4.69 4.33 14.71
C ILE A 24 4.89 5.59 13.87
N PHE A 25 5.56 6.62 14.38
CA PHE A 25 5.84 7.83 13.62
C PHE A 25 6.85 7.58 12.49
N ILE A 26 7.79 6.65 12.70
CA ILE A 26 8.68 6.18 11.63
C ILE A 26 7.86 5.45 10.55
N ARG A 27 6.92 4.59 10.97
CA ARG A 27 6.06 3.83 10.04
C ARG A 27 5.16 4.71 9.19
N ILE A 28 4.63 5.79 9.76
CA ILE A 28 3.88 6.78 8.99
C ILE A 28 4.77 7.52 7.99
N GLY A 29 6.05 7.77 8.34
CA GLY A 29 7.05 8.28 7.41
C GLY A 29 7.20 7.38 6.18
N PHE A 30 7.45 6.09 6.38
CA PHE A 30 7.55 5.13 5.28
C PHE A 30 6.27 5.06 4.44
N LEU A 31 5.09 5.02 5.08
CA LEU A 31 3.82 5.04 4.34
C LEU A 31 3.70 6.27 3.42
N ALA A 32 4.15 7.44 3.88
CA ALA A 32 4.15 8.66 3.08
C ALA A 32 5.15 8.59 1.92
N GLU A 33 6.34 8.02 2.15
CA GLU A 33 7.35 7.77 1.12
C GLU A 33 6.79 6.87 0.02
N GLU A 34 6.27 5.68 0.36
CA GLU A 34 5.72 4.74 -0.63
C GLU A 34 4.51 5.32 -1.38
N THR A 35 3.69 6.13 -0.72
CA THR A 35 2.58 6.83 -1.40
C THR A 35 3.12 7.84 -2.42
N GLY A 36 4.24 8.49 -2.13
CA GLY A 36 4.94 9.35 -3.06
C GLY A 36 5.48 8.58 -4.27
N GLU A 37 5.98 7.37 -4.06
CA GLU A 37 6.47 6.51 -5.13
C GLU A 37 5.35 5.97 -6.02
N VAL A 38 4.19 5.63 -5.45
CA VAL A 38 2.97 5.35 -6.23
C VAL A 38 2.60 6.55 -7.10
N ALA A 39 2.58 7.77 -6.53
CA ALA A 39 2.26 8.98 -7.29
C ALA A 39 3.26 9.21 -8.44
N ARG A 40 4.54 8.94 -8.20
CA ARG A 40 5.61 8.99 -9.21
C ARG A 40 5.38 7.97 -10.31
N ALA A 41 5.07 6.71 -9.97
CA ALA A 41 4.81 5.64 -10.94
C ALA A 41 3.60 5.96 -11.84
N ILE A 42 2.50 6.45 -11.26
CA ILE A 42 1.31 6.89 -12.01
C ILE A 42 1.67 8.06 -12.94
N ARG A 43 2.40 9.07 -12.45
CA ARG A 43 2.81 10.21 -13.29
C ARG A 43 3.62 9.75 -14.50
N THR A 44 4.55 8.81 -14.30
CA THR A 44 5.34 8.21 -15.38
C THR A 44 4.46 7.50 -16.41
N LEU A 45 3.48 6.71 -15.95
CA LEU A 45 2.53 5.98 -16.82
C LEU A 45 1.64 6.92 -17.64
N GLU A 46 1.11 7.97 -17.02
CA GLU A 46 0.06 8.81 -17.62
C GLU A 46 0.61 9.92 -18.50
N ILE A 47 1.64 10.64 -18.02
CA ILE A 47 2.15 11.85 -18.68
C ILE A 47 3.66 11.86 -18.86
N GLY A 48 4.33 10.76 -18.51
CA GLY A 48 5.78 10.66 -18.54
C GLY A 48 6.47 11.60 -17.54
N ARG A 49 7.79 11.68 -17.65
CA ARG A 49 8.61 12.58 -16.84
C ARG A 49 9.53 13.37 -17.74
N ASP A 50 9.58 14.68 -17.53
CA ASP A 50 10.51 15.57 -18.22
C ASP A 50 11.90 15.46 -17.57
N ARG A 51 12.55 14.32 -17.80
CA ARG A 51 13.90 14.00 -17.32
C ARG A 51 14.74 13.52 -18.51
N PRO A 52 15.78 14.28 -18.91
CA PRO A 52 16.62 13.93 -20.05
C PRO A 52 17.34 12.58 -19.91
N ASP A 53 17.52 12.12 -18.68
CA ASP A 53 18.22 10.89 -18.29
C ASP A 53 17.31 9.65 -18.17
N GLU A 54 15.99 9.81 -18.24
CA GLU A 54 15.07 8.69 -18.12
C GLU A 54 14.62 8.17 -19.48
N SER A 55 14.91 6.90 -19.74
CA SER A 55 14.31 6.22 -20.87
C SER A 55 12.84 5.94 -20.57
N ASN A 56 11.97 6.19 -21.55
CA ASN A 56 10.58 5.74 -21.49
C ASN A 56 10.60 4.21 -21.58
N GLY A 57 10.61 3.54 -20.43
CA GLY A 57 10.46 2.09 -20.32
C GLY A 57 9.19 1.59 -21.00
N THR A 58 9.08 0.29 -21.20
CA THR A 58 7.86 -0.30 -21.76
C THR A 58 6.69 -0.11 -20.79
N LEU A 59 5.46 -0.05 -21.33
CA LEU A 59 4.24 -0.01 -20.52
C LEU A 59 4.20 -1.14 -19.47
N GLU A 60 4.65 -2.34 -19.84
CA GLU A 60 4.69 -3.48 -18.93
C GLU A 60 5.67 -3.27 -17.79
N ARG A 61 6.83 -2.66 -18.05
CA ARG A 61 7.77 -2.30 -16.99
C ARG A 61 7.18 -1.24 -16.05
N GLN A 62 6.52 -0.23 -16.59
CA GLN A 62 5.90 0.82 -15.77
C GLN A 62 4.73 0.30 -14.93
N LYS A 63 3.93 -0.64 -15.45
CA LYS A 63 2.89 -1.34 -14.67
C LYS A 63 3.49 -2.22 -13.58
N GLN A 64 4.62 -2.87 -13.86
CA GLN A 64 5.34 -3.64 -12.86
C GLN A 64 5.82 -2.72 -11.73
N GLU A 65 6.46 -1.60 -12.06
CA GLU A 65 6.88 -0.58 -11.09
C GLU A 65 5.67 -0.12 -10.25
N LEU A 66 4.55 0.27 -10.86
CA LEU A 66 3.34 0.63 -10.11
C LEU A 66 2.83 -0.51 -9.19
N THR A 67 2.92 -1.76 -9.64
CA THR A 67 2.48 -2.91 -8.85
C THR A 67 3.36 -3.11 -7.60
N GLU A 68 4.67 -2.90 -7.74
CA GLU A 68 5.63 -2.95 -6.64
C GLU A 68 5.32 -1.84 -5.62
N GLU A 69 5.19 -0.59 -6.06
CA GLU A 69 4.92 0.55 -5.17
C GLU A 69 3.56 0.44 -4.45
N LEU A 70 2.52 -0.08 -5.14
CA LEU A 70 1.23 -0.40 -4.50
C LEU A 70 1.38 -1.48 -3.43
N GLY A 71 2.25 -2.46 -3.67
CA GLY A 71 2.61 -3.48 -2.70
C GLY A 71 3.29 -2.91 -1.46
N ASP A 72 4.18 -1.94 -1.62
CA ASP A 72 4.89 -1.29 -0.51
C ASP A 72 3.97 -0.42 0.35
N VAL A 73 3.01 0.28 -0.26
CA VAL A 73 1.92 0.96 0.47
C VAL A 73 1.08 -0.04 1.26
N LEU A 74 0.67 -1.15 0.64
CA LEU A 74 -0.11 -2.19 1.32
C LEU A 74 0.69 -2.81 2.47
N GLY A 75 1.98 -3.11 2.27
CA GLY A 75 2.86 -3.64 3.31
C GLY A 75 2.91 -2.74 4.54
N ASN A 76 3.07 -1.42 4.35
CA ASN A 76 3.06 -0.46 5.45
C ASN A 76 1.70 -0.39 6.16
N LEU A 77 0.59 -0.40 5.43
CA LEU A 77 -0.77 -0.47 6.02
C LEU A 77 -0.97 -1.73 6.86
N ILE A 78 -0.46 -2.88 6.40
CA ILE A 78 -0.53 -4.15 7.12
C ILE A 78 0.29 -4.11 8.40
N VAL A 79 1.49 -3.54 8.37
CA VAL A 79 2.32 -3.38 9.58
C VAL A 79 1.61 -2.51 10.61
N ILE A 80 0.95 -1.44 10.17
CA ILE A 80 0.14 -0.58 11.06
C ILE A 80 -1.04 -1.38 11.64
N ALA A 81 -1.79 -2.10 10.81
CA ALA A 81 -2.91 -2.93 11.25
C ALA A 81 -2.46 -3.97 12.29
N ASN A 82 -1.36 -4.68 12.02
CA ASN A 82 -0.77 -5.66 12.94
C ASN A 82 -0.35 -5.03 14.28
N LYS A 83 0.22 -3.81 14.27
CA LYS A 83 0.63 -3.10 15.50
C LYS A 83 -0.56 -2.85 16.44
N TYR A 84 -1.75 -2.64 15.88
CA TYR A 84 -2.98 -2.35 16.63
C TYR A 84 -3.93 -3.53 16.74
N ASP A 85 -3.49 -4.74 16.36
CA ASP A 85 -4.30 -5.96 16.36
C ASP A 85 -5.61 -5.83 15.55
N ILE A 86 -5.51 -5.18 14.38
CA ILE A 86 -6.63 -4.98 13.45
C ILE A 86 -6.48 -5.96 12.29
N SER A 87 -7.52 -6.75 12.01
CA SER A 87 -7.54 -7.61 10.82
C SER A 87 -7.84 -6.81 9.55
N LEU A 88 -7.22 -7.17 8.42
CA LEU A 88 -7.54 -6.55 7.13
C LEU A 88 -8.97 -6.83 6.69
N GLU A 89 -9.53 -7.97 7.08
CA GLU A 89 -10.93 -8.31 6.84
C GLU A 89 -11.87 -7.30 7.49
N ASP A 90 -11.60 -6.92 8.75
CA ASP A 90 -12.35 -5.86 9.45
C ASP A 90 -12.20 -4.49 8.75
N VAL A 91 -11.01 -4.16 8.26
CA VAL A 91 -10.77 -2.92 7.50
C VAL A 91 -11.64 -2.89 6.24
N PHE A 92 -11.64 -3.98 5.46
CA PHE A 92 -12.42 -4.06 4.23
C PHE A 92 -13.92 -4.05 4.50
N GLN A 93 -14.39 -4.81 5.49
CA GLN A 93 -15.79 -4.88 5.85
C GLN A 93 -16.30 -3.51 6.34
N SER A 94 -15.54 -2.85 7.22
CA SER A 94 -15.83 -1.49 7.70
C SER A 94 -15.91 -0.47 6.57
N HIS A 95 -14.98 -0.52 5.61
CA HIS A 95 -14.99 0.37 4.46
C HIS A 95 -16.20 0.14 3.55
N ARG A 96 -16.52 -1.13 3.25
CA ARG A 96 -17.70 -1.50 2.46
C ARG A 96 -18.98 -1.03 3.13
N ASP A 97 -19.17 -1.32 4.41
CA ASP A 97 -20.37 -0.92 5.17
C ASP A 97 -20.55 0.60 5.20
N LYS A 98 -19.45 1.35 5.28
CA LYS A 98 -19.47 2.82 5.21
C LYS A 98 -19.97 3.32 3.85
N LEU A 99 -19.52 2.72 2.74
CA LEU A 99 -19.99 3.07 1.41
C LEU A 99 -21.45 2.67 1.20
N ASP A 100 -21.83 1.46 1.59
CA ASP A 100 -23.21 0.96 1.48
C ASP A 100 -24.17 1.86 2.26
N LYS A 101 -23.82 2.28 3.49
CA LYS A 101 -24.63 3.23 4.27
C LYS A 101 -24.73 4.59 3.61
N ARG A 102 -23.63 5.12 3.06
CA ARG A 102 -23.58 6.44 2.42
C ARG A 102 -24.46 6.51 1.18
N TYR A 103 -24.47 5.46 0.36
CA TYR A 103 -25.16 5.45 -0.93
C TYR A 103 -26.53 4.72 -0.91
N LYS A 104 -26.88 3.96 0.14
CA LYS A 104 -28.27 3.48 0.36
C LYS A 104 -29.25 4.61 0.69
N LEU A 105 -28.78 5.73 1.25
CA LEU A 105 -29.58 6.93 1.52
C LEU A 105 -29.79 7.83 0.28
N LEU A 106 -29.20 7.45 -0.87
CA LEU A 106 -29.29 8.18 -2.14
C LEU A 106 -30.21 7.47 -3.16
N LYS A 107 -30.95 6.44 -2.73
CA LYS A 107 -32.07 5.84 -3.45
C LYS A 107 -33.37 6.11 -2.70
#